data_AF-A0A8S3WQY7-F1
#
_entry.id   AF-A0A8S3WQY7-F1
#
_cell.length_a   1.000
_cell.length_b   1.000
_cell.length_c   1.000
_cell.angle_alpha   90.00
_cell.angle_beta   90.00
_cell.angle_gamma   90.00
#
_symmetry.space_group_name_H-M   'P 1'
#
loop_
_entity.id
_entity.type
_entity.pdbx_description
1 polymer ?
#
loop_
_entity_poly.entity_id
_entity_poly.type
_entity_poly.pdbx_seq_one_letter_code
_entity_poly.pdbx_strand_id
1 'polypeptide(L)'
;MCLNRFDFPCAGITEAGYRKLGDRKATWKCNTCKTGTASPNLSSEKTVQGRVPSYGDLENIRLELSKITKQISSLPQLIASVKTIQADISDLKDMKSEMMDVKNSLNHVHTSVEGLTNKLTEIDREIQSLQKTKDDVVRVEHRLEKLEAAVRENQQRSRLNNIEIKGVPVTSSENLFTIISNIGSKIGYEVPKEQIN
;
A
#
# COMPACT_ATOMS: atom_id res chain seq x y z
N MET A 1 33.87 -38.40 31.87
CA MET A 1 34.32 -39.69 32.43
C MET A 1 33.48 -40.79 31.78
N CYS A 2 34.08 -41.79 31.13
CA CYS A 2 33.34 -42.89 30.51
C CYS A 2 33.01 -43.94 31.59
N LEU A 3 31.72 -44.26 31.79
CA LEU A 3 31.25 -45.13 32.86
C LEU A 3 31.21 -46.62 32.47
N ASN A 4 31.90 -47.04 31.40
CA ASN A 4 31.83 -48.40 30.84
C ASN A 4 30.38 -48.90 30.58
N ARG A 5 29.46 -47.98 30.26
CA ARG A 5 28.12 -48.33 29.78
C ARG A 5 28.13 -48.30 28.25
N PHE A 6 27.83 -49.45 27.66
CA PHE A 6 27.96 -49.67 26.22
C PHE A 6 26.64 -49.42 25.49
N ASP A 7 25.95 -48.30 25.71
CA ASP A 7 24.76 -47.98 24.91
C ASP A 7 25.14 -47.23 23.62
N PHE A 8 24.22 -47.23 22.64
CA PHE A 8 24.47 -46.61 21.33
C PHE A 8 24.76 -45.09 21.40
N PRO A 9 24.15 -44.30 22.31
CA PRO A 9 24.46 -42.87 22.44
C PRO A 9 25.88 -42.61 22.95
N CYS A 10 26.33 -43.31 24.00
CA CYS A 10 27.71 -43.16 24.47
C CYS A 10 28.74 -43.64 23.44
N ALA A 11 28.34 -44.53 22.54
CA ALA A 11 29.19 -45.02 21.48
C ALA A 11 29.29 -44.09 20.26
N GLY A 12 28.45 -43.05 20.17
CA GLY A 12 28.40 -42.14 19.03
C GLY A 12 27.97 -42.82 17.72
N ILE A 13 27.23 -43.93 17.80
CA ILE A 13 26.72 -44.69 16.65
C ILE A 13 25.20 -44.81 16.70
N THR A 14 24.57 -44.96 15.54
CA THR A 14 23.12 -45.17 15.45
C THR A 14 22.72 -46.53 16.03
N GLU A 15 21.49 -46.68 16.50
CA GLU A 15 20.98 -47.95 17.06
C GLU A 15 21.14 -49.13 16.09
N ALA A 16 20.88 -48.89 14.79
CA ALA A 16 21.08 -49.87 13.73
C ALA A 16 22.56 -50.25 13.57
N GLY A 17 23.49 -49.29 13.71
CA GLY A 17 24.92 -49.54 13.74
C GLY A 17 25.33 -50.37 14.96
N TYR A 18 24.80 -50.04 16.13
CA TYR A 18 25.05 -50.75 17.38
C TYR A 18 24.59 -52.21 17.35
N ARG A 19 23.44 -52.51 16.73
CA ARG A 19 22.95 -53.88 16.55
C ARG A 19 23.87 -54.71 15.63
N LYS A 20 24.49 -54.08 14.63
CA LYS A 20 25.43 -54.74 13.69
C LYS A 20 26.79 -55.11 14.29
N LEU A 21 27.13 -54.62 15.49
CA LEU A 21 28.41 -54.94 16.13
C LEU A 21 28.51 -56.40 16.62
N GLY A 22 27.39 -57.09 16.88
CA GLY A 22 27.39 -58.48 17.34
C GLY A 22 28.34 -58.72 18.53
N ASP A 23 29.21 -59.73 18.42
CA ASP A 23 30.18 -60.12 19.46
C ASP A 23 31.29 -59.08 19.70
N ARG A 24 31.49 -58.15 18.76
CA ARG A 24 32.49 -57.07 18.89
C ARG A 24 32.08 -56.01 19.92
N LYS A 25 30.87 -56.09 20.48
CA LYS A 25 30.42 -55.22 21.59
C LYS A 25 31.33 -55.35 22.82
N ALA A 26 31.83 -56.54 23.12
CA ALA A 26 32.67 -56.80 24.29
C ALA A 26 34.07 -56.18 24.20
N THR A 27 34.56 -55.91 22.99
CA THR A 27 35.90 -55.35 22.74
C THR A 27 35.88 -53.93 22.18
N TRP A 28 34.68 -53.35 22.05
CA TRP A 28 34.48 -52.03 21.50
C TRP A 28 34.96 -50.92 22.45
N LYS A 29 35.65 -49.91 21.91
CA LYS A 29 36.15 -48.74 22.65
C LYS A 29 35.65 -47.46 22.00
N CYS A 30 35.19 -46.51 22.80
CA CYS A 30 34.77 -45.20 22.30
C CYS A 30 35.96 -44.36 21.81
N ASN A 31 35.68 -43.34 21.00
CA ASN A 31 36.72 -42.52 20.39
C ASN A 31 37.66 -41.92 21.43
N THR A 32 37.13 -41.42 22.56
CA THR A 32 37.92 -40.86 23.67
C THR A 32 38.85 -41.89 24.33
N CYS A 33 38.40 -43.14 24.47
CA CYS A 33 39.23 -44.22 25.00
C CYS A 33 40.21 -44.78 23.96
N LYS A 34 39.93 -44.60 22.66
CA LYS A 34 40.80 -45.00 21.55
C LYS A 34 41.92 -43.99 21.31
N THR A 35 41.66 -42.70 21.53
CA THR A 35 42.62 -41.60 21.37
C THR A 35 43.51 -41.35 22.60
N GLY A 36 43.40 -42.18 23.65
CA GLY A 36 44.27 -42.11 24.83
C GLY A 36 44.07 -40.89 25.73
N THR A 37 43.04 -40.07 25.49
CA THR A 37 42.71 -38.88 26.28
C THR A 37 41.81 -39.22 27.47
N ALA A 38 42.02 -40.39 28.09
CA ALA A 38 41.33 -40.77 29.32
C ALA A 38 42.10 -40.18 30.52
N SER A 39 41.46 -39.26 31.27
CA SER A 39 41.94 -38.89 32.60
C SER A 39 42.10 -40.15 33.48
N PRO A 40 43.06 -40.20 34.40
CA PRO A 40 43.33 -41.39 35.18
C PRO A 40 42.16 -41.68 36.10
N ASN A 41 41.59 -42.89 36.00
CA ASN A 41 40.66 -43.37 37.00
C ASN A 41 41.47 -43.89 38.19
N LEU A 42 41.20 -43.36 39.38
CA LEU A 42 41.72 -43.88 40.64
C LEU A 42 41.07 -45.23 40.92
N SER A 43 41.79 -46.30 40.65
CA SER A 43 41.56 -47.59 41.30
C SER A 43 42.90 -48.14 41.74
N SER A 44 43.37 -47.62 42.86
CA SER A 44 44.41 -48.24 43.68
C SER A 44 44.16 -47.77 45.11
N GLU A 45 43.72 -48.70 45.95
CA GLU A 45 43.74 -48.59 47.40
C GLU A 45 45.16 -48.22 47.84
N LYS A 46 45.36 -46.95 48.21
CA LYS A 46 46.52 -46.52 48.98
C LYS A 46 46.04 -45.64 50.12
N THR A 47 46.02 -46.26 51.29
CA THR A 47 46.39 -45.71 52.59
C THR A 47 46.61 -44.19 52.61
N VAL A 48 45.70 -43.53 53.32
CA VAL A 48 45.81 -42.15 53.79
C VAL A 48 47.10 -42.02 54.60
N GLN A 49 48.13 -41.41 53.99
CA GLN A 49 49.24 -40.81 54.73
C GLN A 49 49.35 -39.36 54.27
N GLY A 50 49.25 -38.44 55.24
CA GLY A 50 49.32 -37.00 55.04
C GLY A 50 50.63 -36.62 54.34
N ARG A 51 50.53 -36.32 53.05
CA ARG A 51 51.64 -35.83 52.25
C ARG A 51 51.68 -34.31 52.39
N VAL A 52 52.72 -33.81 53.05
CA VAL A 52 53.05 -32.38 53.01
C VAL A 52 53.35 -32.02 51.54
N PRO A 53 52.73 -30.96 50.98
CA PRO A 53 52.99 -30.56 49.58
C PRO A 53 54.48 -30.33 49.37
N SER A 54 55.03 -30.88 48.29
CA SER A 54 56.40 -30.55 47.87
C SER A 54 56.45 -29.08 47.45
N TYR A 55 57.58 -28.40 47.65
CA TYR A 55 57.75 -26.98 47.28
C TYR A 55 57.34 -26.68 45.83
N GLY A 56 57.59 -27.62 44.90
CA GLY A 56 57.17 -27.50 43.51
C GLY A 56 55.65 -27.55 43.29
N ASP A 57 54.91 -28.29 44.11
CA ASP A 57 53.44 -28.32 44.03
C ASP A 57 52.84 -27.00 44.51
N LEU A 58 53.44 -26.38 45.53
CA LEU A 58 53.03 -25.07 46.04
C LEU A 58 53.32 -23.95 45.02
N GLU A 59 54.43 -24.02 44.29
CA GLU A 59 54.76 -23.05 43.24
C GLU A 59 53.82 -23.16 42.02
N ASN A 60 53.44 -24.38 41.64
CA ASN A 60 52.42 -24.60 40.60
C ASN A 60 51.06 -24.04 41.02
N ILE A 61 50.64 -24.26 42.28
CA ILE A 61 49.40 -23.67 42.82
C ILE A 61 49.50 -22.15 42.82
N ARG A 62 50.63 -21.57 43.19
CA ARG A 62 50.88 -20.12 43.17
C ARG A 62 50.75 -19.54 41.75
N LEU A 63 51.28 -20.23 40.74
CA LEU A 63 51.18 -19.83 39.34
C LEU A 63 49.73 -19.87 38.83
N GLU A 64 49.00 -20.95 39.11
CA GLU A 64 47.58 -21.06 38.73
C GLU A 64 46.71 -20.03 39.46
N LEU A 65 46.98 -19.76 40.75
CA LEU A 65 46.31 -18.68 41.48
C LEU A 65 46.60 -17.31 40.85
N SER A 66 47.86 -17.03 40.48
CA SER A 66 48.21 -15.78 39.80
C SER A 66 47.49 -15.63 38.45
N LYS A 67 47.37 -16.72 37.70
CA LYS A 67 46.64 -16.77 36.43
C LYS A 67 45.15 -16.52 36.63
N ILE A 68 44.54 -17.15 37.64
CA ILE A 68 43.14 -16.93 38.02
C ILE A 68 42.93 -15.48 38.47
N THR A 69 43.81 -14.92 39.29
CA THR A 69 43.75 -13.51 39.71
C THR A 69 43.78 -12.56 38.51
N LYS A 70 44.65 -12.82 37.53
CA LYS A 70 44.68 -12.04 36.27
C LYS A 70 43.37 -12.16 35.49
N GLN A 71 42.82 -13.36 35.36
CA GLN A 71 41.52 -13.57 34.69
C GLN A 71 40.39 -12.83 35.42
N ILE A 72 40.32 -12.93 36.74
CA ILE A 72 39.31 -12.25 37.57
C ILE A 72 39.43 -10.72 37.43
N SER A 73 40.66 -10.19 37.36
CA SER A 73 40.88 -8.75 37.19
C SER A 73 40.34 -8.18 35.86
N SER A 74 40.18 -9.03 34.84
CA SER A 74 39.61 -8.63 33.53
C SER A 74 38.07 -8.68 33.47
N LEU A 75 37.41 -9.40 34.41
CA LEU A 75 35.95 -9.56 34.41
C LEU A 75 35.17 -8.24 34.53
N PRO A 76 35.58 -7.24 35.34
CA PRO A 76 34.86 -5.96 35.40
C PRO A 76 34.79 -5.24 34.05
N GLN A 77 35.87 -5.29 33.26
CA GLN A 77 35.89 -4.68 31.92
C GLN A 77 34.99 -5.44 30.94
N LEU A 78 34.97 -6.77 31.02
CA LEU A 78 34.04 -7.58 30.22
C LEU A 78 32.59 -7.27 30.59
N ILE A 79 32.27 -7.14 31.88
CA ILE A 79 30.92 -6.76 32.35
C ILE A 79 30.54 -5.36 31.83
N ALA A 80 31.46 -4.40 31.87
CA ALA A 80 31.22 -3.06 31.31
C ALA A 80 30.91 -3.13 29.80
N SER A 81 31.71 -3.91 29.05
CA SER A 81 31.50 -4.10 27.61
C SER A 81 30.16 -4.77 27.30
N VAL A 82 29.77 -5.78 28.07
CA VAL A 82 28.46 -6.45 27.94
C VAL A 82 27.32 -5.47 28.22
N LYS A 83 27.45 -4.58 29.21
CA LYS A 83 26.45 -3.54 29.47
C LYS A 83 26.31 -2.56 28.30
N THR A 84 27.42 -2.15 27.68
CA THR A 84 27.39 -1.31 26.48
C THR A 84 26.68 -2.02 25.32
N ILE A 85 27.05 -3.28 25.05
CA ILE A 85 26.39 -4.09 24.01
C ILE A 85 24.89 -4.23 24.29
N GLN A 86 24.49 -4.40 25.56
CA GLN A 86 23.09 -4.48 25.92
C GLN A 86 22.33 -3.16 25.66
N ALA A 87 22.97 -2.02 25.88
CA ALA A 87 22.42 -0.71 25.54
C ALA A 87 22.27 -0.55 24.02
N ASP A 88 23.32 -0.86 23.25
CA ASP A 88 23.30 -0.80 21.78
C ASP A 88 22.19 -1.70 21.19
N ILE A 89 21.98 -2.90 21.77
CA ILE A 89 20.88 -3.80 21.38
C ILE A 89 19.52 -3.20 21.70
N SER A 90 19.39 -2.45 22.80
CA SER A 90 18.15 -1.73 23.12
C SER A 90 17.87 -0.66 22.06
N ASP A 91 18.86 0.17 21.76
CA ASP A 91 18.74 1.23 20.75
C ASP A 91 18.40 0.65 19.36
N LEU A 92 18.99 -0.49 19.00
CA LEU A 92 18.68 -1.19 17.75
C LEU A 92 17.23 -1.71 17.70
N LYS A 93 16.64 -2.09 18.84
CA LYS A 93 15.23 -2.50 18.91
C LYS A 93 14.31 -1.29 18.76
N ASP A 94 14.66 -0.17 19.36
CA ASP A 94 13.88 1.06 19.27
C ASP A 94 13.89 1.59 17.83
N MET A 95 15.07 1.65 17.19
CA MET A 95 15.20 2.00 15.77
C MET A 95 14.40 1.06 14.86
N LYS A 96 14.37 -0.25 15.16
CA LYS A 96 13.54 -1.21 14.41
C LYS A 96 12.05 -0.91 14.55
N SER A 97 11.61 -0.48 15.74
CA SER A 97 10.21 -0.08 15.98
C SER A 97 9.86 1.16 15.18
N GLU A 98 10.68 2.22 15.26
CA GLU A 98 10.48 3.45 14.49
C GLU A 98 10.46 3.19 12.99
N MET A 99 11.34 2.31 12.49
CA MET A 99 11.36 1.92 11.08
C MET A 99 10.07 1.19 10.66
N MET A 100 9.48 0.40 11.56
CA MET A 100 8.18 -0.24 11.31
C MET A 100 7.05 0.80 11.24
N ASP A 101 7.07 1.81 12.10
CA ASP A 101 6.08 2.89 12.08
C ASP A 101 6.20 3.76 10.81
N VAL A 102 7.43 4.08 10.39
CA VAL A 102 7.70 4.77 9.12
C VAL A 102 7.20 3.94 7.94
N LYS A 103 7.44 2.62 7.93
CA LYS A 103 6.92 1.73 6.89
C LYS A 103 5.39 1.76 6.84
N ASN A 104 4.73 1.73 7.99
CA ASN A 104 3.26 1.79 8.06
C ASN A 104 2.72 3.15 7.55
N SER A 105 3.37 4.25 7.93
CA SER A 105 3.05 5.59 7.44
C SER A 105 3.20 5.67 5.92
N LEU A 106 4.29 5.14 5.38
CA LEU A 106 4.54 5.12 3.93
C LEU A 106 3.49 4.30 3.18
N ASN A 107 3.07 3.15 3.71
CA ASN A 107 1.99 2.35 3.12
C ASN A 107 0.68 3.14 3.09
N HIS A 108 0.36 3.86 4.18
CA HIS A 108 -0.84 4.70 4.22
C HIS A 108 -0.79 5.85 3.20
N VAL A 109 0.36 6.50 3.07
CA VAL A 109 0.59 7.53 2.05
C VAL A 109 0.44 6.93 0.65
N HIS A 110 0.99 5.73 0.40
CA HIS A 110 0.89 5.05 -0.89
C HIS A 110 -0.58 4.79 -1.27
N THR A 111 -1.38 4.22 -0.36
CA THR A 111 -2.83 4.03 -0.57
C THR A 111 -3.56 5.34 -0.81
N SER A 112 -3.18 6.40 -0.10
CA SER A 112 -3.77 7.74 -0.29
C SER A 112 -3.46 8.30 -1.69
N VAL A 113 -2.21 8.15 -2.17
CA VAL A 113 -1.80 8.57 -3.52
C VAL A 113 -2.52 7.76 -4.60
N GLU A 114 -2.69 6.45 -4.41
CA GLU A 114 -3.48 5.61 -5.32
C GLU A 114 -4.94 6.06 -5.36
N GLY A 115 -5.53 6.35 -4.20
CA GLY A 115 -6.88 6.92 -4.10
C GLY A 115 -7.02 8.28 -4.81
N LEU A 116 -6.03 9.16 -4.68
CA LEU A 116 -6.01 10.44 -5.40
C LEU A 116 -5.88 10.26 -6.91
N THR A 117 -5.06 9.30 -7.34
CA THR A 117 -4.90 8.97 -8.77
C THR A 117 -6.24 8.51 -9.35
N ASN A 118 -6.96 7.64 -8.65
CA ASN A 118 -8.28 7.19 -9.10
C ASN A 118 -9.28 8.35 -9.22
N LYS A 119 -9.35 9.23 -8.20
CA LYS A 119 -10.20 10.43 -8.25
C LYS A 119 -9.83 11.36 -9.41
N LEU A 120 -8.54 11.52 -9.72
CA LEU A 120 -8.10 12.32 -10.86
C LEU A 120 -8.60 11.73 -12.18
N THR A 121 -8.52 10.41 -12.36
CA THR A 121 -9.08 9.77 -13.56
C THR A 121 -10.60 9.90 -13.65
N GLU A 122 -11.31 9.95 -12.53
CA GLU A 122 -12.77 10.16 -12.50
C GLU A 122 -13.11 11.58 -12.92
N ILE A 123 -12.42 12.58 -12.36
CA ILE A 123 -12.55 13.98 -12.76
C ILE A 123 -12.27 14.16 -14.26
N ASP A 124 -11.25 13.52 -14.81
CA ASP A 124 -10.97 13.58 -16.25
C ASP A 124 -12.14 13.05 -17.10
N ARG A 125 -12.82 11.98 -16.64
CA ARG A 125 -14.02 11.44 -17.32
C ARG A 125 -15.20 12.40 -17.21
N GLU A 126 -15.40 13.02 -16.05
CA GLU A 126 -16.46 14.03 -15.86
C GLU A 126 -16.22 15.25 -16.76
N ILE A 127 -14.98 15.72 -16.86
CA ILE A 127 -14.60 16.83 -17.76
C ILE A 127 -14.92 16.48 -19.21
N GLN A 128 -14.59 15.27 -19.67
CA GLN A 128 -14.92 14.83 -21.04
C GLN A 128 -16.44 14.78 -21.27
N SER A 129 -17.21 14.33 -20.28
CA SER A 129 -18.68 14.34 -20.35
C SER A 129 -19.24 15.76 -20.46
N LEU A 130 -18.72 16.69 -19.64
CA LEU A 130 -19.12 18.09 -19.66
C LEU A 130 -18.77 18.78 -20.99
N GLN A 131 -17.62 18.46 -21.57
CA GLN A 131 -17.25 18.94 -22.91
C GLN A 131 -18.25 18.49 -23.97
N LYS A 132 -18.67 17.22 -23.94
CA LYS A 132 -19.70 16.71 -24.84
C LYS A 132 -21.04 17.43 -24.63
N THR A 133 -21.48 17.62 -23.39
CA THR A 133 -22.70 18.39 -23.10
C THR A 133 -22.62 19.82 -23.62
N LYS A 134 -21.46 20.48 -23.48
CA LYS A 134 -21.23 21.82 -24.04
C LYS A 134 -21.40 21.83 -25.56
N ASP A 135 -20.80 20.86 -26.26
CA ASP A 135 -20.94 20.76 -27.72
C ASP A 135 -22.40 20.50 -28.12
N ASP A 136 -23.15 19.72 -27.33
CA ASP A 136 -24.57 19.46 -27.56
C ASP A 136 -25.40 20.76 -27.40
N VAL A 137 -25.10 21.58 -26.40
CA VAL A 137 -25.74 22.89 -26.18
C VAL A 137 -25.53 23.79 -27.39
N VAL A 138 -24.29 23.94 -27.88
CA VAL A 138 -23.99 24.75 -29.07
C VAL A 138 -24.78 24.27 -30.29
N ARG A 139 -24.90 22.94 -30.47
CA ARG A 139 -25.71 22.39 -31.58
C ARG A 139 -27.20 22.68 -31.43
N VAL A 140 -27.73 22.65 -30.21
CA VAL A 140 -29.13 22.99 -29.94
C VAL A 140 -29.39 24.48 -30.16
N GLU A 141 -28.50 25.36 -29.71
CA GLU A 141 -28.56 26.80 -29.94
C GLU A 141 -28.63 27.12 -31.44
N HIS A 142 -27.75 26.52 -32.25
CA HIS A 142 -27.78 26.71 -33.70
C HIS A 142 -29.10 26.23 -34.34
N ARG A 143 -29.68 25.12 -33.84
CA ARG A 143 -30.98 24.62 -34.30
C ARG A 143 -32.12 25.57 -33.93
N LEU A 144 -32.06 26.20 -32.75
CA LEU A 144 -33.02 27.22 -32.32
C LEU A 144 -32.96 28.43 -33.24
N GLU A 145 -31.77 28.99 -33.49
CA GLU A 145 -31.59 30.13 -34.41
C GLU A 145 -32.18 29.85 -35.79
N LYS A 146 -31.92 28.65 -36.33
CA LYS A 146 -32.48 28.22 -37.62
C LYS A 146 -34.00 28.12 -37.59
N LEU A 147 -34.57 27.57 -36.51
CA LEU A 147 -36.01 27.41 -36.36
C LEU A 147 -36.69 28.78 -36.22
N GLU A 148 -36.11 29.69 -35.44
CA GLU A 148 -36.59 31.06 -35.32
C GLU A 148 -36.57 31.81 -36.65
N ALA A 149 -35.51 31.65 -37.45
CA ALA A 149 -35.44 32.21 -38.79
C ALA A 149 -36.57 31.68 -39.69
N ALA A 150 -36.80 30.36 -39.68
CA ALA A 150 -37.88 29.73 -40.43
C ALA A 150 -39.27 30.20 -39.98
N VAL A 151 -39.48 30.41 -38.66
CA VAL A 151 -40.73 30.96 -38.12
C VAL A 151 -40.94 32.38 -38.62
N ARG A 152 -39.91 33.25 -38.55
CA ARG A 152 -39.99 34.63 -39.06
C ARG A 152 -40.32 34.67 -40.55
N GLU A 153 -39.65 33.84 -41.35
CA GLU A 153 -39.91 33.74 -42.78
C GLU A 153 -41.36 33.29 -43.05
N ASN A 154 -41.85 32.28 -42.34
CA ASN A 154 -43.21 31.79 -42.52
C ASN A 154 -44.26 32.83 -42.09
N GLN A 155 -44.02 33.57 -41.00
CA GLN A 155 -44.87 34.67 -40.57
C GLN A 155 -44.92 35.80 -41.61
N GLN A 156 -43.76 36.14 -42.20
CA GLN A 156 -43.70 37.13 -43.27
C GLN A 156 -44.44 36.65 -44.51
N ARG A 157 -44.23 35.38 -44.90
CA ARG A 157 -44.89 34.75 -46.04
C ARG A 157 -46.40 34.73 -45.91
N SER A 158 -46.91 34.45 -44.70
CA SER A 158 -48.36 34.50 -44.40
C SER A 158 -48.97 35.89 -44.54
N ARG A 159 -48.15 36.96 -44.57
CA ARG A 159 -48.59 38.36 -44.67
C ARG A 159 -48.34 38.98 -46.05
N LEU A 160 -47.70 38.27 -46.98
CA LEU A 160 -47.30 38.82 -48.28
C LEU A 160 -48.48 39.38 -49.10
N ASN A 161 -49.68 38.82 -48.92
CA ASN A 161 -50.88 39.24 -49.64
C ASN A 161 -51.85 40.05 -48.77
N ASN A 162 -51.42 40.47 -47.58
CA ASN A 162 -52.26 41.26 -46.68
C ASN A 162 -52.01 42.75 -46.93
N ILE A 163 -53.10 43.53 -46.98
CA ILE A 163 -53.04 44.99 -47.07
C ILE A 163 -53.45 45.57 -45.71
N GLU A 164 -52.58 46.38 -45.10
CA GLU A 164 -52.90 47.11 -43.86
C GLU A 164 -53.33 48.54 -44.19
N ILE A 165 -54.57 48.90 -43.83
CA ILE A 165 -55.13 50.23 -44.06
C ILE A 165 -55.16 50.96 -42.71
N LYS A 166 -54.35 52.02 -42.56
CA LYS A 166 -54.27 52.83 -41.33
C LYS A 166 -55.08 54.11 -41.44
N GLY A 167 -55.57 54.60 -40.31
CA GLY A 167 -56.27 55.88 -40.22
C GLY A 167 -57.76 55.83 -40.56
N VAL A 168 -58.37 54.64 -40.59
CA VAL A 168 -59.83 54.48 -40.70
C VAL A 168 -60.46 54.71 -39.32
N PRO A 169 -61.38 55.70 -39.17
CA PRO A 169 -62.07 55.93 -37.90
C PRO A 169 -63.00 54.77 -37.55
N VAL A 170 -62.85 54.20 -36.36
CA VAL A 170 -63.67 53.09 -35.87
C VAL A 170 -65.04 53.59 -35.43
N THR A 171 -66.11 52.97 -35.92
CA THR A 171 -67.49 53.32 -35.54
C THR A 171 -68.32 52.08 -35.21
N SER A 172 -69.33 52.19 -34.36
CA SER A 172 -70.15 51.05 -33.92
C SER A 172 -71.01 50.41 -35.03
N SER A 173 -71.15 51.07 -36.18
CA SER A 173 -71.93 50.62 -37.34
C SER A 173 -71.06 50.54 -38.60
N GLU A 174 -69.83 50.06 -38.45
CA GLU A 174 -68.85 49.99 -39.53
C GLU A 174 -69.16 48.86 -40.52
N ASN A 175 -69.01 49.15 -41.82
CA ASN A 175 -69.19 48.17 -42.89
C ASN A 175 -67.94 48.13 -43.78
N LEU A 176 -67.19 47.03 -43.68
CA LEU A 176 -65.93 46.83 -44.41
C LEU A 176 -66.11 46.91 -45.94
N PHE A 177 -67.23 46.39 -46.48
CA PHE A 177 -67.51 46.45 -47.91
C PHE A 177 -67.63 47.90 -48.40
N THR A 178 -68.33 48.74 -47.65
CA THR A 178 -68.49 50.17 -47.99
C THR A 178 -67.14 50.90 -47.97
N ILE A 179 -66.29 50.59 -46.99
CA ILE A 179 -64.96 51.21 -46.86
C ILE A 179 -64.07 50.82 -48.05
N ILE A 180 -63.99 49.53 -48.38
CA ILE A 180 -63.17 49.05 -49.50
C ILE A 180 -63.69 49.57 -50.84
N SER A 181 -65.01 49.58 -51.08
CA SER A 181 -65.58 50.16 -52.30
C SER A 181 -65.28 51.66 -52.44
N ASN A 182 -65.33 52.41 -51.34
CA ASN A 182 -64.98 53.84 -51.34
C ASN A 182 -63.50 54.08 -51.65
N ILE A 183 -62.60 53.27 -51.07
CA ILE A 183 -61.17 53.33 -51.36
C ILE A 183 -60.90 52.99 -52.82
N GLY A 184 -61.46 51.88 -53.32
CA GLY A 184 -61.36 51.44 -54.72
C GLY A 184 -61.79 52.52 -55.71
N SER A 185 -62.96 53.13 -55.46
CA SER A 185 -63.47 54.24 -56.27
C SER A 185 -62.51 55.44 -56.30
N LYS A 186 -61.77 55.69 -55.21
CA LYS A 186 -60.83 56.82 -55.12
C LYS A 186 -59.50 56.58 -55.82
N ILE A 187 -59.07 55.33 -55.94
CA ILE A 187 -57.87 54.93 -56.66
C ILE A 187 -58.15 54.53 -58.12
N GLY A 188 -59.41 54.58 -58.57
CA GLY A 188 -59.81 54.23 -59.93
C GLY A 188 -59.85 52.73 -60.19
N TYR A 189 -60.03 51.91 -59.15
CA TYR A 189 -60.14 50.46 -59.26
C TYR A 189 -61.35 49.94 -58.49
N GLU A 190 -62.36 49.46 -59.20
CA GLU A 190 -63.59 48.96 -58.58
C GLU A 190 -63.37 47.55 -58.01
N VAL A 191 -63.64 47.36 -56.72
CA VAL A 191 -63.51 46.08 -56.02
C VAL A 191 -64.91 45.51 -55.78
N PRO A 192 -65.31 44.43 -56.49
CA PRO A 192 -66.58 43.76 -56.28
C PRO A 192 -66.69 43.15 -54.89
N LYS A 193 -67.90 43.10 -54.32
CA LYS A 193 -68.11 42.57 -52.96
C LYS A 193 -67.78 41.08 -52.86
N GLU A 194 -67.88 40.34 -53.95
CA GLU A 194 -67.54 38.91 -54.00
C GLU A 194 -66.02 38.66 -53.92
N GLN A 195 -65.21 39.70 -54.12
CA GLN A 195 -63.74 39.64 -54.00
C GLN A 195 -63.22 40.03 -52.61
N ILE A 196 -64.12 40.41 -51.70
CA ILE A 196 -63.80 40.80 -50.32
C ILE A 196 -64.16 39.61 -49.42
N ASN A 197 -63.13 38.93 -48.90
CA ASN A 197 -63.23 37.70 -48.11
C ASN A 197 -63.06 37.96 -46.62
#